data_AF-A0A2T4XJX7-F1
#
_entry.id   AF-A0A2T4XJX7-F1
#
_cell.length_a   1.000
_cell.length_b   1.000
_cell.length_c   1.000
_cell.angle_alpha   90.00
_cell.angle_beta   90.00
_cell.angle_gamma   90.00
#
_symmetry.space_group_name_H-M   'P 1'
#
loop_
_entity.id
_entity.type
_entity.pdbx_description
1 polymer ?
#
loop_
_entity_poly.entity_id
_entity_poly.type
_entity_poly.pdbx_seq_one_letter_code
_entity_poly.pdbx_strand_id
1 'polypeptide(L)'
;MAVCLEFIDLIIPIEAIERVYPGGFVKWKQDEGVEGQVSGRYWYDEYLLRDGAMGPQVMEDMVREWEQRGLTALAMENGQRVWKDVCVVEGLFRGPTLPCDWLVYDERDRVAYMKGTPRGEVIGPERLVARIRQSGNGSAGKG
;
A
#
# COMPACT_ATOMS: atom_id res chain seq x y z
N MET A 1 -5.44 -6.61 -8.03
CA MET A 1 -6.26 -5.50 -7.48
C MET A 1 -5.31 -4.38 -7.10
N ALA A 2 -5.82 -3.22 -6.70
CA ALA A 2 -5.00 -2.08 -6.31
C ALA A 2 -5.59 -1.39 -5.09
N VAL A 3 -4.73 -0.80 -4.26
CA VAL A 3 -5.13 0.01 -3.11
C VAL A 3 -4.96 1.49 -3.43
N CYS A 4 -5.93 2.32 -3.03
CA CYS A 4 -5.80 3.77 -3.10
C CYS A 4 -4.61 4.25 -2.26
N LEU A 5 -4.06 5.39 -2.65
CA LEU A 5 -3.05 6.11 -1.88
C LEU A 5 -3.57 7.49 -1.53
N GLU A 6 -3.14 7.99 -0.37
CA GLU A 6 -3.45 9.34 0.09
C GLU A 6 -2.15 10.11 0.37
N PHE A 7 -1.86 10.37 1.65
CA PHE A 7 -0.79 11.27 2.06
C PHE A 7 0.55 10.54 2.17
N ILE A 8 0.75 9.84 3.29
CA ILE A 8 1.91 8.98 3.52
C ILE A 8 1.37 7.59 3.85
N ASP A 9 1.73 6.62 3.03
CA ASP A 9 1.15 5.29 3.03
C ASP A 9 2.23 4.25 3.27
N LEU A 10 2.05 3.39 4.28
CA LEU A 10 2.86 2.20 4.47
C LEU A 10 2.21 1.06 3.71
N ILE A 11 2.91 0.56 2.70
CA ILE A 11 2.46 -0.58 1.91
C ILE A 11 3.22 -1.82 2.35
N ILE A 12 2.51 -2.89 2.64
CA ILE A 12 3.07 -4.15 3.12
C ILE A 12 2.46 -5.30 2.31
N PRO A 13 3.26 -6.18 1.69
CA PRO A 13 2.75 -7.43 1.13
C PRO A 13 2.08 -8.27 2.21
N ILE A 14 0.88 -8.78 1.94
CA ILE A 14 0.15 -9.66 2.86
C ILE A 14 1.00 -10.89 3.19
N GLU A 15 1.74 -11.44 2.22
CA GLU A 15 2.69 -12.54 2.45
C GLU A 15 3.79 -12.22 3.48
N ALA A 16 4.17 -10.95 3.62
CA ALA A 16 5.13 -10.52 4.63
C ALA A 16 4.49 -10.54 6.01
N ILE A 17 3.23 -10.10 6.12
CA ILE A 17 2.45 -10.16 7.36
C ILE A 17 2.24 -11.62 7.79
N GLU A 18 1.86 -12.49 6.85
CA GLU A 18 1.69 -13.94 7.09
C GLU A 18 2.95 -14.58 7.69
N ARG A 19 4.14 -14.11 7.30
CA ARG A 19 5.42 -14.64 7.77
C ARG A 19 5.74 -14.24 9.21
N VAL A 20 5.36 -13.05 9.65
CA VAL A 20 5.86 -12.47 10.91
C VAL A 20 4.80 -12.23 11.98
N TYR A 21 3.52 -12.19 11.61
CA TYR A 21 2.44 -11.99 12.55
C TYR A 21 1.88 -13.35 13.00
N PRO A 22 1.94 -13.71 14.30
CA PRO A 22 1.36 -14.96 14.77
C PRO A 22 -0.14 -15.05 14.46
N GLY A 23 -0.54 -16.06 13.68
CA GLY A 23 -1.91 -16.20 13.18
C GLY A 23 -2.20 -15.46 11.86
N GLY A 24 -1.17 -14.87 11.25
CA GLY A 24 -1.21 -14.34 9.89
C GLY A 24 -2.02 -13.05 9.74
N PHE A 25 -2.34 -12.70 8.50
CA PHE A 25 -3.09 -11.49 8.18
C PHE A 25 -4.52 -11.55 8.72
N VAL A 26 -5.11 -12.75 8.78
CA VAL A 26 -6.43 -12.96 9.39
C VAL A 26 -6.42 -12.53 10.86
N LYS A 27 -5.45 -12.99 11.65
CA LYS A 27 -5.36 -12.60 13.06
C LYS A 27 -5.05 -11.10 13.22
N TRP A 28 -4.18 -10.56 12.38
CA TRP A 28 -3.89 -9.12 12.36
C TRP A 28 -5.16 -8.28 12.17
N LYS A 29 -6.02 -8.63 11.19
CA LYS A 29 -7.28 -7.90 10.96
C LYS A 29 -8.21 -7.94 12.18
N GLN A 30 -8.27 -9.06 12.88
CA GLN A 30 -9.08 -9.22 14.09
C GLN A 30 -8.57 -8.35 15.23
N ASP A 31 -7.26 -8.33 15.44
CA ASP A 31 -6.61 -7.56 16.51
C ASP A 31 -6.73 -6.05 16.28
N GLU A 32 -6.62 -5.60 15.02
CA GLU A 32 -6.82 -4.21 14.64
C GLU A 32 -8.32 -3.82 14.53
N GLY A 33 -9.23 -4.79 14.61
CA GLY A 33 -10.67 -4.54 14.51
C GLY A 33 -11.15 -4.11 13.11
N VAL A 34 -10.49 -4.58 12.04
CA VAL A 34 -10.77 -4.21 10.63
C VAL A 34 -11.27 -5.37 9.78
N GLU A 35 -11.69 -6.47 10.41
CA GLU A 35 -12.30 -7.61 9.73
C GLU A 35 -13.56 -7.17 8.96
N GLY A 36 -13.54 -7.35 7.63
CA GLY A 36 -14.65 -6.96 6.75
C GLY A 36 -14.84 -5.46 6.56
N GLN A 37 -13.91 -4.62 7.02
CA GLN A 37 -14.01 -3.16 6.91
C GLN A 37 -12.77 -2.52 6.28
N VAL A 38 -13.04 -1.58 5.39
CA VAL A 38 -12.08 -0.64 4.80
C VAL A 38 -12.26 0.66 5.60
N SER A 39 -11.28 1.01 6.44
CA SER A 39 -11.33 2.23 7.26
C SER A 39 -10.52 3.35 6.61
N GLY A 40 -10.64 4.60 7.06
CA GLY A 40 -9.81 5.70 6.51
C GLY A 40 -8.30 5.43 6.64
N ARG A 41 -7.90 4.61 7.61
CA ARG A 41 -6.51 4.23 7.87
C ARG A 41 -6.09 2.99 7.05
N TYR A 42 -6.88 1.92 7.08
CA TYR A 42 -6.49 0.63 6.50
C TYR A 42 -7.30 0.27 5.26
N TRP A 43 -6.61 0.01 4.16
CA TRP A 43 -7.16 -0.59 2.94
C TRP A 43 -6.33 -1.79 2.56
N TYR A 44 -6.96 -2.88 2.14
CA TYR A 44 -6.22 -4.06 1.72
C TYR A 44 -6.93 -4.76 0.57
N ASP A 45 -6.14 -5.32 -0.33
CA ASP A 45 -6.59 -6.24 -1.35
C ASP A 45 -6.11 -7.67 -1.07
N GLU A 46 -6.02 -8.51 -2.10
CA GLU A 46 -5.53 -9.88 -1.97
C GLU A 46 -4.01 -9.98 -1.74
N TYR A 47 -3.25 -8.91 -2.01
CA TYR A 47 -1.78 -8.91 -2.03
C TYR A 47 -1.16 -7.87 -1.09
N LEU A 48 -1.81 -6.73 -0.90
CA LEU A 48 -1.25 -5.56 -0.22
C LEU A 48 -2.16 -5.09 0.90
N LEU A 49 -1.54 -4.77 2.03
CA LEU A 49 -2.08 -3.85 3.03
C LEU A 49 -1.53 -2.44 2.76
N ARG A 50 -2.40 -1.45 2.82
CA ARG A 50 -2.08 -0.03 2.99
C ARG A 50 -2.49 0.39 4.39
N ASP A 51 -1.56 0.99 5.13
CA ASP A 51 -1.80 1.69 6.39
C ASP A 51 -1.40 3.18 6.26
N GLY A 52 -2.36 4.08 6.48
CA GLY A 52 -2.17 5.52 6.31
C GLY A 52 -1.63 6.23 7.55
N ALA A 53 -0.61 7.06 7.36
CA ALA A 53 -0.05 7.91 8.40
C ALA A 53 -0.38 9.40 8.15
N MET A 54 -0.68 10.13 9.23
CA MET A 54 -0.93 11.58 9.18
C MET A 54 0.36 12.41 9.17
N GLY A 55 1.54 11.79 9.33
CA GLY A 55 2.81 12.49 9.31
C GLY A 55 4.03 11.56 9.39
N PRO A 56 5.24 12.09 9.13
CA PRO A 56 6.47 11.30 9.05
C PRO A 56 6.83 10.56 10.35
N GLN A 57 6.61 11.19 11.52
CA GLN A 57 6.90 10.53 12.80
C GLN A 57 6.06 9.27 13.01
N VAL A 58 4.76 9.35 12.73
CA VAL A 58 3.86 8.19 12.82
C VAL A 58 4.28 7.11 11.81
N MET A 59 4.70 7.49 10.61
CA MET A 59 5.20 6.56 9.61
C MET A 59 6.48 5.84 10.07
N GLU A 60 7.43 6.58 10.66
CA GLU A 60 8.64 5.97 11.23
C GLU A 60 8.31 4.97 12.34
N ASP A 61 7.40 5.32 13.23
CA ASP A 61 6.98 4.43 14.32
C ASP A 61 6.31 3.16 13.76
N MET A 62 5.43 3.30 12.76
CA MET A 62 4.81 2.16 12.06
C MET A 62 5.83 1.24 11.40
N VAL A 63 6.83 1.79 10.69
CA VAL A 63 7.91 0.98 10.09
C VAL A 63 8.68 0.23 11.17
N ARG A 64 9.07 0.92 12.25
CA ARG A 64 9.80 0.30 13.38
C ARG A 64 9.00 -0.82 14.04
N GLU A 65 7.69 -0.65 14.19
CA GLU A 65 6.82 -1.68 14.73
C GLU A 65 6.85 -2.96 13.90
N TRP A 66 6.85 -2.86 12.57
CA TRP A 66 6.98 -4.02 11.68
C TRP A 66 8.38 -4.63 11.69
N GLU A 67 9.42 -3.80 11.81
CA GLU A 67 10.79 -4.29 12.00
C GLU A 67 10.94 -5.09 13.30
N GLN A 68 10.35 -4.62 14.40
CA GLN A 68 10.34 -5.33 15.68
C GLN A 68 9.61 -6.67 15.62
N ARG A 69 8.66 -6.81 14.70
CA ARG A 69 7.96 -8.09 14.44
C ARG A 69 8.76 -9.03 13.55
N GLY A 70 9.81 -8.54 12.89
CA GLY A 70 10.74 -9.33 12.09
C GLY A 70 10.73 -9.03 10.59
N LEU A 71 10.02 -8.00 10.12
CA LEU A 71 10.20 -7.52 8.75
C LEU A 71 11.54 -6.79 8.60
N THR A 72 12.13 -6.87 7.41
CA THR A 72 13.28 -6.06 7.03
C THR A 72 12.79 -4.90 6.17
N ALA A 73 12.71 -3.70 6.73
CA ALA A 73 12.15 -2.58 5.98
C ALA A 73 13.08 -2.15 4.82
N LEU A 74 14.38 -2.02 5.09
CA LEU A 74 15.37 -1.56 4.12
C LEU A 74 16.42 -2.63 3.80
N ALA A 75 16.86 -2.64 2.54
CA ALA A 75 18.00 -3.43 2.09
C ALA A 75 18.96 -2.59 1.24
N MET A 76 20.18 -3.09 1.08
CA MET A 76 21.15 -2.56 0.12
C MET A 76 21.19 -3.47 -1.11
N GLU A 77 20.77 -2.94 -2.25
CA GLU A 77 20.78 -3.65 -3.53
C GLU A 77 21.50 -2.80 -4.57
N ASN A 78 22.50 -3.38 -5.26
CA ASN A 78 23.32 -2.68 -6.25
C ASN A 78 23.91 -1.35 -5.76
N GLY A 79 24.24 -1.25 -4.47
CA GLY A 79 24.81 -0.04 -3.87
C GLY A 79 23.78 1.05 -3.52
N GLN A 80 22.48 0.78 -3.66
CA GLN A 80 21.39 1.68 -3.31
C GLN A 80 20.53 1.12 -2.18
N ARG A 81 19.99 2.01 -1.33
CA ARG A 81 18.96 1.64 -0.35
C ARG A 81 17.63 1.45 -1.05
N VAL A 82 16.99 0.31 -0.80
CA VAL A 82 15.68 -0.05 -1.34
C VAL A 82 14.72 -0.47 -0.23
N TRP A 83 13.43 -0.28 -0.48
CA TRP A 83 12.35 -0.86 0.31
C TRP A 83 12.26 -2.37 0.03
N LYS A 84 12.33 -3.20 1.08
CA LYS A 84 12.37 -4.66 0.97
C LYS A 84 11.05 -5.32 1.36
N ASP A 85 10.72 -5.42 2.64
CA ASP A 85 9.49 -6.09 3.09
C ASP A 85 8.30 -5.12 3.26
N VAL A 86 8.57 -3.81 3.25
CA VAL A 86 7.55 -2.74 3.30
C VAL A 86 7.97 -1.63 2.36
N CYS A 87 7.05 -0.76 1.96
CA CYS A 87 7.32 0.40 1.15
C CYS A 87 6.58 1.63 1.66
N VAL A 88 7.30 2.71 1.91
CA VAL A 88 6.69 4.01 2.22
C VAL A 88 6.44 4.78 0.94
N VAL A 89 5.20 5.22 0.74
CA VAL A 89 4.74 5.90 -0.47
C VAL A 89 4.15 7.25 -0.10
N GLU A 90 4.65 8.32 -0.72
CA GLU A 90 4.05 9.66 -0.67
C GLU A 90 3.06 9.81 -1.83
N GLY A 91 1.86 9.24 -1.66
CA GLY A 91 0.87 9.08 -2.73
C GLY A 91 0.41 10.39 -3.39
N LEU A 92 0.46 11.50 -2.64
CA LEU A 92 0.06 12.83 -3.11
C LEU A 92 1.14 13.58 -3.91
N PHE A 93 2.42 13.25 -3.74
CA PHE A 93 3.51 14.11 -4.22
C PHE A 93 4.58 13.42 -5.07
N ARG A 94 5.01 12.20 -4.73
CA ARG A 94 6.24 11.61 -5.31
C ARG A 94 6.23 10.09 -5.50
N GLY A 95 5.22 9.36 -5.01
CA GLY A 95 5.23 7.90 -5.05
C GLY A 95 6.18 7.28 -4.01
N PRO A 96 6.78 6.10 -4.26
CA PRO A 96 7.71 5.44 -3.33
C PRO A 96 8.89 6.34 -2.93
N THR A 97 9.18 6.43 -1.64
CA THR A 97 10.26 7.32 -1.12
C THR A 97 11.67 6.78 -1.36
N LEU A 98 11.78 5.48 -1.64
CA LEU A 98 12.97 4.76 -2.10
C LEU A 98 12.54 3.76 -3.18
N PRO A 99 13.47 3.23 -4.00
CA PRO A 99 13.11 2.17 -4.94
C PRO A 99 12.44 1.00 -4.25
N CYS A 100 11.42 0.45 -4.90
CA CYS A 100 10.62 -0.65 -4.41
C CYS A 100 10.21 -1.52 -5.59
N ASP A 101 10.95 -2.61 -5.80
CA ASP A 101 10.89 -3.37 -7.05
C ASP A 101 9.64 -4.23 -7.20
N TRP A 102 8.99 -4.56 -6.09
CA TRP A 102 7.77 -5.36 -6.05
C TRP A 102 6.49 -4.53 -6.11
N LEU A 103 6.58 -3.20 -5.95
CA LEU A 103 5.41 -2.32 -5.96
C LEU A 103 5.30 -1.56 -7.28
N VAL A 104 4.11 -1.54 -7.87
CA VAL A 104 3.79 -0.61 -8.95
C VAL A 104 2.99 0.55 -8.40
N TYR A 105 3.48 1.77 -8.62
CA TYR A 105 2.77 3.01 -8.34
C TYR A 105 2.19 3.58 -9.64
N ASP A 106 0.88 3.78 -9.66
CA ASP A 106 0.16 4.47 -10.73
C ASP A 106 -0.12 5.90 -10.29
N GLU A 107 0.70 6.83 -10.78
CA GLU A 107 0.63 8.26 -10.43
C GLU A 107 -0.69 8.91 -10.87
N ARG A 108 -1.23 8.50 -12.03
CA ARG A 108 -2.46 9.09 -12.60
C ARG A 108 -3.63 8.88 -11.66
N ASP A 109 -3.80 7.65 -11.19
CA ASP A 109 -4.92 7.27 -10.34
C ASP A 109 -4.59 7.35 -8.85
N ARG A 110 -3.30 7.50 -8.50
CA ARG A 110 -2.73 7.43 -7.16
C ARG A 110 -3.13 6.14 -6.46
N VAL A 111 -2.77 5.03 -7.09
CA VAL A 111 -2.99 3.68 -6.57
C VAL A 111 -1.69 2.89 -6.58
N ALA A 112 -1.64 1.85 -5.75
CA ALA A 112 -0.53 0.91 -5.65
C ALA A 112 -1.04 -0.52 -5.88
N TYR A 113 -0.26 -1.34 -6.59
CA TYR A 113 -0.56 -2.77 -6.77
C TYR A 113 0.72 -3.60 -6.88
N MET A 114 0.59 -4.89 -6.55
CA MET A 114 1.71 -5.83 -6.59
C MET A 114 2.19 -6.06 -8.03
N LYS A 115 3.48 -5.86 -8.28
CA LYS A 115 4.09 -6.10 -9.60
C LYS A 115 3.91 -7.54 -10.03
N GLY A 116 3.60 -7.74 -11.31
CA GLY A 116 3.33 -9.06 -11.86
C GLY A 116 1.89 -9.54 -11.64
N THR A 117 1.05 -8.76 -10.96
CA THR A 117 -0.40 -9.03 -10.85
C THR A 117 -1.21 -8.00 -11.65
N PRO A 118 -2.45 -8.32 -12.09
CA PRO A 118 -3.32 -7.33 -12.71
C PRO A 118 -3.68 -6.22 -11.73
N ARG A 119 -3.60 -4.95 -12.17
CA ARG A 119 -4.10 -3.79 -11.42
C ARG A 119 -5.53 -4.00 -10.91
N GLY A 120 -6.41 -4.61 -11.71
CA GLY A 120 -7.75 -5.02 -11.29
C GLY A 120 -8.61 -3.88 -10.72
N GLU A 121 -9.55 -4.24 -9.84
CA GLU A 121 -10.39 -3.29 -9.10
C GLU A 121 -9.57 -2.51 -8.06
N VAL A 122 -9.98 -1.25 -7.82
CA VAL A 122 -9.37 -0.35 -6.84
C VAL A 122 -10.15 -0.39 -5.55
N ILE A 123 -9.45 -0.66 -4.45
CA ILE A 123 -9.97 -0.64 -3.09
C ILE A 123 -9.58 0.67 -2.41
N GLY A 124 -10.57 1.33 -1.81
CA GLY A 124 -10.38 2.58 -1.09
C GLY A 124 -11.72 3.30 -0.91
N PRO A 125 -11.71 4.57 -0.51
CA PRO A 125 -12.93 5.31 -0.22
C PRO A 125 -13.67 5.59 -1.54
N GLU A 126 -14.99 5.41 -1.53
CA GLU A 126 -15.82 5.52 -2.74
C GLU A 126 -15.60 6.83 -3.50
N ARG A 127 -15.36 7.94 -2.79
CA ARG A 127 -15.02 9.25 -3.40
C ARG A 127 -13.80 9.19 -4.34
N LEU A 128 -12.77 8.41 -3.99
CA LEU A 128 -11.55 8.27 -4.77
C LEU A 128 -11.75 7.23 -5.89
N VAL A 129 -12.42 6.12 -5.57
CA VAL A 129 -12.71 5.05 -6.53
C VAL A 129 -13.64 5.56 -7.66
N ALA A 130 -14.70 6.29 -7.32
CA ALA A 130 -15.60 6.91 -8.29
C ALA A 130 -14.87 7.88 -9.24
N ARG A 131 -13.94 8.68 -8.72
CA ARG A 131 -13.11 9.58 -9.52
C ARG A 131 -12.26 8.81 -10.53
N ILE A 132 -11.64 7.71 -10.12
CA ILE A 132 -10.83 6.86 -11.00
C ILE A 132 -11.68 6.27 -12.12
N ARG A 133 -12.87 5.74 -11.79
CA ARG A 133 -13.83 5.20 -12.77
C ARG A 133 -14.25 6.25 -13.81
N GLN A 134 -14.52 7.48 -13.38
CA GLN A 134 -14.89 8.60 -14.27
C GLN A 134 -13.73 8.99 -15.22
N SER A 135 -12.51 9.05 -14.70
CA SER A 135 -11.30 9.36 -15.48
C SER A 135 -10.98 8.30 -16.55
N GLY A 136 -11.36 7.04 -16.33
CA GLY A 136 -11.21 5.96 -17.32
C GLY A 136 -12.21 6.04 -18.48
N ASN A 137 -13.43 6.53 -18.22
CA ASN A 137 -14.48 6.66 -19.24
C ASN A 137 -14.35 7.92 -20.12
N GLY A 138 -13.55 8.90 -19.71
CA GLY A 138 -13.33 10.15 -20.46
C GLY A 138 -12.44 10.03 -21.70
N SER A 139 -11.83 8.87 -21.95
CA SER A 139 -10.90 8.64 -23.08
C SER A 139 -11.54 7.98 -24.31
N ALA A 140 -12.82 7.61 -24.26
CA ALA A 140 -13.52 6.89 -25.33
C ALA A 140 -14.34 7.77 -26.28
N GLY A 141 -14.07 9.08 -26.35
CA GLY A 141 -14.92 9.99 -27.11
C GLY A 141 -14.22 11.25 -27.61
N LYS A 142 -13.27 11.08 -28.53
CA LYS A 142 -12.95 12.04 -29.61
C LYS A 142 -12.36 11.26 -30.81
N GLY A 143 -13.25 10.70 -31.63
CA GLY A 143 -12.98 10.39 -33.03
C GLY A 143 -13.43 11.54 -33.91
#